data_AF-A0A818RFS7-F1
#
_entry.id   AF-A0A818RFS7-F1
#
_cell.length_a   1.000
_cell.length_b   1.000
_cell.length_c   1.000
_cell.angle_alpha   90.00
_cell.angle_beta   90.00
_cell.angle_gamma   90.00
#
_symmetry.space_group_name_H-M   'P 1'
#
loop_
_entity.id
_entity.type
_entity.pdbx_description
1 polymer ?
#
loop_
_entity_poly.entity_id
_entity_poly.type
_entity_poly.pdbx_seq_one_letter_code
_entity_poly.pdbx_strand_id
1 'polypeptide(L)'
;MAFILMLEITSSAHTSLVGNTALVAYTIGEAIITLSAYLTLDWQKLKWVNAIFIGLVLPYLYFMPETPLYLYAKQQYTELEALLRRIATRNKRTEEQWYPSYQKFLRNQSITEVNNETKMSFSKQVRQLFLHRPTVIKVLITDLLGFTTYLLYYEISYGFELMNISPYLGVLIGAVVEAIGYITGSFLVVTRLGRKAVGSKIGVGIIVMIVTFSFALIALVDGFLLLNQSDATLEQLQQRFQSTFINNSAVCEAAPEVATADISETLRSGTYQQ
;
A
#
# COMPACT_ATOMS: atom_id res chain seq x y z
N MET A 1 6.92 -1.11 11.67
CA MET A 1 7.36 -0.98 13.09
C MET A 1 7.94 0.39 13.42
N ALA A 2 8.94 0.88 12.68
CA ALA A 2 9.51 2.21 12.93
C ALA A 2 8.48 3.36 12.89
N PHE A 3 7.50 3.27 12.00
CA PHE A 3 6.40 4.25 11.90
C PHE A 3 5.62 4.41 13.22
N ILE A 4 5.23 3.29 13.85
CA ILE A 4 4.45 3.31 15.09
C ILE A 4 5.28 3.92 16.22
N LEU A 5 6.56 3.54 16.35
CA LEU A 5 7.46 4.12 17.34
C LEU A 5 7.59 5.63 17.16
N MET A 6 7.76 6.11 15.92
CA MET A 6 7.85 7.54 15.64
C MET A 6 6.59 8.30 16.06
N LEU A 7 5.40 7.75 15.79
CA LEU A 7 4.15 8.36 16.21
C LEU A 7 3.97 8.37 17.74
N GLU A 8 4.47 7.34 18.42
CA GLU A 8 4.33 7.19 19.87
C GLU A 8 5.27 8.11 20.66
N ILE A 9 6.51 8.27 20.19
CA ILE A 9 7.48 9.18 20.81
C ILE A 9 7.13 10.65 20.53
N THR A 10 6.33 10.92 19.48
CA THR A 10 5.94 12.27 19.08
C THR A 10 4.71 12.76 19.82
N SER A 11 4.76 13.99 20.34
CA SER A 11 3.61 14.64 20.96
C SER A 11 2.44 14.83 19.97
N SER A 12 1.20 14.64 20.45
CA SER A 12 -0.06 14.67 19.68
C SER A 12 -0.23 15.86 18.72
N ALA A 13 0.43 16.99 18.99
CA ALA A 13 0.40 18.17 18.12
C ALA A 13 1.19 18.00 16.81
N HIS A 14 2.25 17.19 16.81
CA HIS A 14 3.17 17.03 15.67
C HIS A 14 3.07 15.64 15.03
N THR A 15 2.25 14.74 15.58
CA THR A 15 2.10 13.36 15.13
C THR A 15 1.74 13.25 13.64
N SER A 16 0.86 14.12 13.13
CA SER A 16 0.51 14.12 11.69
C SER A 16 1.66 14.57 10.78
N LEU A 17 2.49 15.52 11.24
CA LEU A 17 3.66 15.97 10.48
C LEU A 17 4.70 14.85 10.41
N VAL A 18 5.05 14.27 11.55
CA VAL A 18 6.03 13.18 11.62
C VAL A 18 5.55 11.96 10.83
N GLY A 19 4.27 11.63 10.90
CA GLY A 19 3.67 10.56 10.10
C GLY A 19 3.84 10.79 8.60
N ASN A 20 3.53 11.99 8.11
CA ASN A 20 3.69 12.30 6.69
C ASN A 20 5.17 12.37 6.27
N THR A 21 6.07 12.85 7.12
CA THR A 21 7.51 12.82 6.82
C THR A 21 8.03 11.39 6.65
N ALA A 22 7.50 10.43 7.42
CA ALA A 22 7.82 9.02 7.22
C ALA A 22 7.31 8.47 5.87
N LEU A 23 6.17 8.96 5.38
CA LEU A 23 5.66 8.62 4.05
C LEU A 23 6.50 9.24 2.92
N VAL A 24 7.04 10.44 3.10
CA VAL A 24 8.01 11.02 2.16
C VAL A 24 9.30 10.20 2.12
N ALA A 25 9.76 9.68 3.27
CA ALA A 25 10.91 8.79 3.30
C ALA A 25 10.64 7.47 2.54
N TYR A 26 9.40 6.99 2.55
CA TYR A 26 8.98 5.82 1.79
C TYR A 26 9.09 6.04 0.28
N THR A 27 8.60 7.17 -0.26
CA THR A 27 8.68 7.47 -1.70
C THR A 27 10.13 7.66 -2.18
N ILE A 28 11.00 8.20 -1.31
CA ILE A 28 12.45 8.27 -1.59
C ILE A 28 13.03 6.86 -1.71
N GLY A 29 12.65 5.95 -0.81
CA GLY A 29 13.07 4.55 -0.88
C GLY A 29 12.64 3.88 -2.17
N GLU A 30 11.39 4.08 -2.59
CA GLU A 30 10.86 3.57 -3.85
C GLU A 30 11.62 4.12 -5.07
N ALA A 31 11.94 5.42 -5.09
CA ALA A 31 12.73 6.03 -6.15
C ALA A 31 14.15 5.44 -6.22
N ILE A 32 14.81 5.21 -5.07
CA ILE A 32 16.15 4.60 -5.01
C ILE A 32 16.13 3.16 -5.52
N ILE A 33 15.12 2.37 -5.13
CA ILE A 33 14.97 0.98 -5.59
C ILE A 33 14.71 0.94 -7.09
N THR A 34 13.83 1.81 -7.59
CA THR A 34 13.50 1.92 -9.03
C THR A 34 14.72 2.33 -9.85
N LEU A 35 15.51 3.29 -9.36
CA LEU A 35 16.77 3.69 -10.00
C LEU A 35 17.78 2.54 -10.01
N SER A 36 17.90 1.81 -8.89
CA SER A 36 18.78 0.64 -8.79
C SER A 36 18.34 -0.46 -9.78
N ALA A 37 17.03 -0.65 -9.95
CA ALA A 37 16.47 -1.60 -10.90
C ALA A 37 16.75 -1.19 -12.36
N TYR A 38 16.65 0.10 -12.68
CA TYR A 38 16.97 0.64 -13.99
C TYR A 38 18.45 0.46 -14.35
N LEU A 39 19.37 0.67 -13.41
CA LEU A 39 20.81 0.51 -13.64
C LEU A 39 21.24 -0.96 -13.80
N THR A 40 20.53 -1.86 -13.13
CA THR A 40 20.99 -3.24 -12.98
C THR A 40 20.39 -4.16 -14.04
N LEU A 41 19.16 -3.88 -14.51
CA LEU A 41 18.36 -4.65 -15.50
C LEU A 41 18.23 -6.17 -15.24
N ASP A 42 18.84 -6.67 -14.17
CA ASP A 42 18.92 -8.06 -13.77
C ASP A 42 18.31 -8.22 -12.37
N TRP A 43 17.30 -9.08 -12.30
CA TRP A 43 16.54 -9.33 -11.08
C TRP A 43 17.36 -9.96 -9.96
N GLN A 44 18.44 -10.71 -10.28
CA GLN A 44 19.27 -11.35 -9.27
C GLN A 44 20.13 -10.31 -8.54
N LYS A 45 20.78 -9.43 -9.30
CA LYS A 45 21.58 -8.34 -8.74
C LYS A 45 20.71 -7.37 -7.96
N LEU A 46 19.48 -7.09 -8.40
CA LEU A 46 18.53 -6.26 -7.65
C LEU A 46 18.19 -6.85 -6.28
N LYS A 47 18.01 -8.18 -6.17
CA LYS A 47 17.80 -8.86 -4.89
C LYS A 47 18.98 -8.66 -3.94
N TRP A 48 20.21 -8.78 -4.44
CA TRP A 48 21.42 -8.54 -3.65
C TRP A 48 21.55 -7.09 -3.19
N VAL A 49 21.29 -6.13 -4.08
CA VAL A 49 21.27 -4.71 -3.74
C VAL A 49 20.26 -4.42 -2.62
N ASN A 50 19.04 -4.96 -2.73
CA ASN A 50 18.03 -4.80 -1.69
C ASN A 50 18.45 -5.47 -0.36
N ALA A 51 19.08 -6.65 -0.42
CA ALA A 51 19.61 -7.31 0.76
C ALA A 51 20.69 -6.46 1.46
N ILE A 52 21.55 -5.78 0.70
CA ILE A 52 22.55 -4.84 1.25
C ILE A 52 21.87 -3.64 1.92
N PHE A 53 20.85 -3.05 1.30
CA PHE A 53 20.08 -1.95 1.90
C PHE A 53 19.45 -2.36 3.23
N ILE A 54 18.83 -3.54 3.31
CA ILE A 54 18.29 -4.07 4.56
C ILE A 54 19.40 -4.31 5.58
N GLY A 55 20.52 -4.90 5.14
CA GLY A 55 21.70 -5.12 5.97
C GLY A 55 22.27 -3.84 6.60
N LEU A 56 22.23 -2.72 5.88
CA LEU A 56 22.65 -1.40 6.38
C LEU A 56 21.70 -0.86 7.46
N VAL A 57 20.41 -1.20 7.39
CA VAL A 57 19.39 -0.75 8.36
C VAL A 57 19.37 -1.61 9.62
N LEU A 58 19.85 -2.86 9.57
CA LEU A 58 19.88 -3.75 10.74
C LEU A 58 20.65 -3.20 11.95
N PRO A 59 21.86 -2.61 11.82
CA PRO A 59 22.54 -1.97 12.94
C PRO A 59 21.73 -0.83 13.56
N TYR A 60 20.95 -0.10 12.75
CA TYR A 60 20.11 1.00 13.24
C TYR A 60 18.99 0.50 14.17
N LEU A 61 18.46 -0.70 13.93
CA LEU A 61 17.46 -1.33 14.80
C LEU A 61 18.01 -1.60 16.22
N TYR A 62 19.32 -1.89 16.35
CA TYR A 62 19.94 -2.10 17.67
C TYR A 62 20.04 -0.80 18.50
N PHE A 63 20.24 0.34 17.85
CA PHE A 63 20.30 1.64 18.53
C PHE A 63 18.93 2.26 18.82
N MET A 64 17.85 1.66 18.30
CA MET A 64 16.50 2.17 18.42
C MET A 64 16.02 1.99 19.87
N PRO A 65 15.57 3.06 20.56
CA PRO A 65 15.01 2.92 21.89
C PRO A 65 13.71 2.12 21.86
N GLU A 66 13.44 1.38 22.94
CA GLU A 66 12.16 0.70 23.11
C GLU A 66 10.98 1.68 23.21
N THR A 67 9.80 1.21 22.83
CA THR A 67 8.54 1.96 22.83
C THR A 67 8.13 2.31 24.28
N PRO A 68 7.79 3.57 24.61
CA PRO A 68 7.40 3.93 25.97
C PRO A 68 6.16 3.18 26.48
N LEU A 69 5.19 2.85 25.61
CA LEU A 69 4.02 2.03 25.95
C LEU A 69 4.39 0.57 26.22
N TYR A 70 5.43 0.06 25.55
CA TYR A 70 5.91 -1.30 25.80
C TYR A 70 6.54 -1.41 27.20
N LEU A 71 7.45 -0.48 27.54
CA LEU A 71 8.04 -0.41 28.89
C LEU A 71 6.99 -0.21 29.98
N TYR A 72 5.97 0.61 29.68
CA TYR A 72 4.83 0.81 30.55
C TYR A 72 4.01 -0.48 30.76
N ALA A 73 3.65 -1.18 29.68
CA ALA A 73 2.89 -2.44 29.75
C ALA A 73 3.65 -3.56 30.50
N LYS A 74 4.98 -3.53 30.45
CA LYS A 74 5.87 -4.44 31.19
C LYS A 74 6.12 -4.02 32.65
N GLN A 75 5.52 -2.92 33.10
CA GLN A 75 5.68 -2.33 34.44
C GLN A 75 7.13 -1.93 34.79
N GLN A 76 7.98 -1.69 33.78
CA GLN A 76 9.36 -1.25 33.98
C GLN A 76 9.44 0.28 34.08
N TYR A 77 8.93 0.84 35.19
CA TYR A 77 8.82 2.30 35.37
C TYR A 77 10.16 3.04 35.44
N THR A 78 11.24 2.38 35.88
CA THR A 78 12.59 2.97 35.96
C THR A 78 13.19 3.24 34.58
N GLU A 79 13.09 2.26 33.67
CA GLU A 79 13.55 2.39 32.28
C GLU A 79 12.69 3.41 31.51
N LEU A 80 11.38 3.39 31.76
CA LEU A 80 10.44 4.36 31.18
C LEU A 80 10.78 5.80 31.61
N GLU A 81 11.03 6.04 32.89
CA GLU A 81 11.42 7.37 33.37
C GLU A 81 12.75 7.83 32.75
N ALA A 82 13.75 6.94 32.67
CA ALA A 82 15.03 7.25 32.04
C ALA A 82 14.87 7.61 30.57
N LEU A 83 14.02 6.89 29.82
CA LEU A 83 13.70 7.18 28.43
C LEU A 83 13.02 8.55 28.28
N LEU A 84 11.97 8.81 29.06
CA LEU A 84 11.23 10.08 29.04
C LEU A 84 12.10 11.26 29.42
N ARG A 85 12.99 11.09 30.40
CA ARG A 85 13.97 12.10 30.80
C ARG A 85 14.94 12.42 29.66
N ARG A 86 15.45 11.41 28.93
CA ARG A 86 16.28 11.62 27.72
C ARG A 86 15.54 12.36 26.61
N ILE A 87 14.26 12.07 26.41
CA ILE A 87 13.43 12.79 25.43
C ILE A 87 13.21 14.24 25.87
N ALA A 88 12.93 14.47 27.17
CA ALA A 88 12.72 15.80 27.73
C ALA A 88 13.98 16.68 27.65
N THR A 89 15.18 16.13 27.93
CA THR A 89 16.44 16.86 27.81
C THR A 89 16.74 17.24 26.37
N ARG A 90 16.51 16.34 25.39
CA ARG A 90 16.63 16.67 23.96
C ARG A 90 15.63 17.74 23.52
N ASN A 91 14.42 17.74 24.09
CA ASN A 91 13.38 18.73 23.83
C ASN A 91 13.53 20.01 24.67
N LYS A 92 14.63 20.18 25.41
CA LYS A 92 14.91 21.34 26.29
C LYS A 92 13.78 21.65 27.28
N ARG A 93 13.13 20.61 27.81
CA ARG A 93 12.07 20.73 28.83
C ARG A 93 12.67 20.52 30.23
N THR A 94 12.38 21.44 31.15
CA THR A 94 12.77 21.33 32.56
C THR A 94 12.04 20.18 33.25
N GLU A 95 12.68 19.54 34.22
CA GLU A 95 12.12 18.42 34.99
C GLU A 95 10.77 18.76 35.64
N GLU A 96 10.62 19.97 36.14
CA GLU A 96 9.39 20.52 36.72
C GLU A 96 8.19 20.57 35.74
N GLN A 97 8.43 20.64 34.43
CA GLN A 97 7.35 20.76 33.44
C GLN A 97 6.78 19.41 33.01
N TRP A 98 7.62 18.38 32.88
CA TRP A 98 7.19 17.08 32.35
C TRP A 98 6.86 16.06 33.45
N TYR A 99 7.55 16.13 34.60
CA TYR A 99 7.40 15.17 35.69
C TYR A 99 5.99 15.12 36.30
N PRO A 100 5.27 16.25 36.51
CA PRO A 100 3.88 16.22 36.99
C PRO A 100 2.91 15.55 36.00
N SER A 101 3.16 15.69 34.69
CA SER A 101 2.34 15.05 33.65
C SER A 101 2.55 13.53 33.63
N TYR A 102 3.79 13.08 33.84
CA TYR A 102 4.13 11.67 33.98
C TYR A 102 3.45 11.05 35.22
N GLN A 103 3.56 11.69 36.39
CA GLN A 103 2.90 11.21 37.60
C GLN A 103 1.37 11.16 37.47
N LYS A 104 0.76 12.15 36.80
CA LYS A 104 -0.68 12.15 36.52
C LYS A 104 -1.09 11.01 35.59
N PHE A 105 -0.27 10.70 34.59
CA PHE A 105 -0.50 9.56 33.69
C PHE A 105 -0.49 8.23 34.45
N LEU A 106 0.52 8.00 35.30
CA LEU A 106 0.61 6.81 36.14
C LEU A 106 -0.58 6.69 37.11
N ARG A 107 -0.95 7.79 37.78
CA ARG A 107 -2.04 7.81 38.77
C ARG A 107 -3.42 7.58 38.14
N ASN A 108 -3.70 8.17 36.99
CA ASN A 108 -5.00 8.02 36.34
C ASN A 108 -5.24 6.59 35.85
N GLN A 109 -4.18 5.87 35.46
CA GLN A 109 -4.30 4.49 35.02
C GLN A 109 -4.26 3.48 36.18
N SER A 110 -3.48 3.72 37.25
CA SER A 110 -3.53 2.86 38.44
C SER A 110 -4.92 2.86 39.10
N ILE A 111 -5.63 3.99 39.11
CA ILE A 111 -7.04 4.06 39.56
C ILE A 111 -7.97 3.24 38.65
N THR A 112 -7.64 3.11 37.36
CA THR A 112 -8.41 2.29 36.40
C THR A 112 -8.11 0.80 36.54
N GLU A 113 -6.88 0.44 36.94
CA GLU A 113 -6.44 -0.93 37.23
C GLU A 113 -6.98 -1.46 38.58
N VAL A 114 -7.04 -0.62 39.63
CA VAL A 114 -7.62 -0.99 40.94
C VAL A 114 -9.12 -1.30 40.84
N ASN A 115 -9.84 -0.70 39.88
CA ASN A 115 -11.24 -1.06 39.59
C ASN A 115 -11.39 -2.25 38.61
N ASN A 116 -10.31 -2.73 37.99
CA ASN A 116 -10.32 -3.80 37.00
C ASN A 116 -9.23 -4.84 37.29
N GLU A 117 -9.24 -5.45 38.47
CA GLU A 117 -8.30 -6.52 38.87
C GLU A 117 -8.43 -7.84 38.09
N THR A 118 -9.04 -7.84 36.91
CA THR A 118 -8.85 -8.92 35.94
C THR A 118 -8.00 -8.38 34.80
N LYS A 119 -6.73 -8.81 34.75
CA LYS A 119 -5.89 -8.75 33.54
C LYS A 119 -6.79 -9.02 32.33
N MET A 120 -7.18 -7.98 31.60
CA MET A 120 -8.11 -8.17 30.50
C MET A 120 -7.39 -9.03 29.47
N SER A 121 -7.89 -10.25 29.26
CA SER A 121 -7.44 -11.09 28.16
C SER A 121 -7.50 -10.28 26.86
N PHE A 122 -6.50 -10.45 25.99
CA PHE A 122 -6.42 -9.77 24.69
C PHE A 122 -7.76 -9.83 23.92
N SER A 123 -8.47 -10.95 24.03
CA SER A 123 -9.81 -11.14 23.47
C SER A 123 -10.87 -10.18 24.02
N LYS A 124 -10.80 -9.82 25.30
CA LYS A 124 -11.73 -8.88 25.96
C LYS A 124 -11.42 -7.43 25.58
N GLN A 125 -10.15 -7.09 25.39
CA GLN A 125 -9.72 -5.77 24.88
C GLN A 125 -10.17 -5.56 23.43
N VAL A 126 -9.93 -6.55 22.57
CA VAL A 126 -10.40 -6.53 21.17
C VAL A 126 -11.93 -6.44 21.13
N ARG A 127 -12.62 -7.21 21.96
CA ARG A 127 -14.10 -7.14 22.08
C ARG A 127 -14.59 -5.77 22.54
N GLN A 128 -13.88 -5.08 23.42
CA GLN A 128 -14.22 -3.72 23.85
C GLN A 128 -13.99 -2.68 22.74
N LEU A 129 -12.93 -2.84 21.94
CA LEU A 129 -12.70 -2.02 20.74
C LEU A 129 -13.84 -2.18 19.73
N PHE A 130 -14.31 -3.42 19.50
CA PHE A 130 -15.47 -3.70 18.64
C PHE A 130 -16.81 -3.26 19.25
N LEU A 131 -16.90 -3.11 20.58
CA LEU A 131 -18.11 -2.63 21.24
C LEU A 131 -18.29 -1.11 21.06
N HIS A 132 -17.20 -0.37 20.89
CA HIS A 132 -17.27 1.08 20.74
C HIS A 132 -17.61 1.48 19.30
N ARG A 133 -18.91 1.59 19.02
CA ARG A 133 -19.47 1.93 17.70
C ARG A 133 -18.75 3.07 16.94
N PRO A 134 -18.41 4.22 17.54
CA PRO A 134 -17.74 5.28 16.79
C PRO A 134 -16.30 4.93 16.41
N THR A 135 -15.62 4.06 17.15
CA THR A 135 -14.28 3.59 16.80
C THR A 135 -14.34 2.60 15.65
N VAL A 136 -15.27 1.63 15.71
CA VAL A 136 -15.45 0.65 14.64
C VAL A 136 -15.79 1.33 13.32
N ILE A 137 -16.72 2.29 13.32
CA ILE A 137 -17.08 3.04 12.10
C ILE A 137 -15.86 3.76 11.52
N LYS A 138 -15.03 4.40 12.35
CA LYS A 138 -13.81 5.07 11.87
C LYS A 138 -12.80 4.10 11.30
N VAL A 139 -12.61 2.94 11.93
CA VAL A 139 -11.71 1.88 11.43
C VAL A 139 -12.22 1.37 10.10
N LEU A 140 -13.52 1.06 9.97
CA LEU A 140 -14.12 0.60 8.71
C LEU A 140 -14.01 1.65 7.60
N ILE A 141 -14.25 2.93 7.88
CA ILE A 141 -14.08 4.00 6.89
C ILE A 141 -12.62 4.11 6.46
N THR A 142 -11.68 4.01 7.40
CA THR A 142 -10.24 4.10 7.09
C THR A 142 -9.78 2.89 6.29
N ASP A 143 -10.28 1.70 6.62
CA ASP A 143 -9.99 0.45 5.91
C ASP A 143 -10.55 0.47 4.48
N LEU A 144 -11.81 0.92 4.32
CA LEU A 144 -12.42 1.07 3.00
C LEU A 144 -11.68 2.09 2.13
N LEU A 145 -11.22 3.21 2.73
CA LEU A 145 -10.39 4.19 2.03
C LEU A 145 -9.05 3.59 1.59
N GLY A 146 -8.42 2.78 2.46
CA GLY A 146 -7.22 2.03 2.14
C GLY A 146 -7.44 1.06 0.99
N PHE A 147 -8.51 0.26 1.04
CA PHE A 147 -8.89 -0.67 -0.01
C PHE A 147 -9.08 0.02 -1.37
N THR A 148 -9.84 1.12 -1.42
CA THR A 148 -10.02 1.91 -2.65
C THR A 148 -8.70 2.48 -3.16
N THR A 149 -7.80 2.90 -2.26
CA THR A 149 -6.46 3.38 -2.65
C THR A 149 -5.62 2.28 -3.29
N TYR A 150 -5.68 1.04 -2.78
CA TYR A 150 -4.99 -0.09 -3.40
C TYR A 150 -5.54 -0.43 -4.78
N LEU A 151 -6.87 -0.40 -4.96
CA LEU A 151 -7.49 -0.60 -6.27
C LEU A 151 -7.02 0.44 -7.30
N LEU A 152 -6.99 1.71 -6.90
CA LEU A 152 -6.48 2.78 -7.76
C LEU A 152 -5.01 2.55 -8.15
N TYR A 153 -4.19 2.04 -7.24
CA TYR A 153 -2.79 1.73 -7.53
C TYR A 153 -2.64 0.61 -8.58
N TYR A 154 -3.48 -0.43 -8.49
CA TYR A 154 -3.53 -1.48 -9.50
C TYR A 154 -4.01 -0.94 -10.85
N GLU A 155 -5.04 -0.10 -10.85
CA GLU A 155 -5.56 0.52 -12.07
C GLU A 155 -4.49 1.36 -12.79
N ILE A 156 -3.77 2.21 -12.05
CA ILE A 156 -2.66 3.00 -12.60
C ILE A 156 -1.57 2.09 -13.15
N SER A 157 -1.24 1.01 -12.42
CA SER A 157 -0.21 0.05 -12.85
C SER A 157 -0.56 -0.64 -14.17
N TYR A 158 -1.81 -1.11 -14.32
CA TYR A 158 -2.30 -1.69 -15.59
C TYR A 158 -2.40 -0.64 -16.70
N GLY A 159 -2.80 0.59 -16.37
CA GLY A 159 -2.84 1.71 -17.32
C GLY A 159 -1.47 1.98 -17.95
N PHE A 160 -0.37 1.83 -17.20
CA PHE A 160 0.98 2.01 -17.75
C PHE A 160 1.38 0.95 -18.77
N GLU A 161 0.88 -0.28 -18.65
CA GLU A 161 1.15 -1.35 -19.63
C GLU A 161 0.54 -1.01 -21.00
N LEU A 162 -0.65 -0.40 -21.01
CA LEU A 162 -1.33 0.06 -22.23
C LEU A 162 -0.62 1.25 -22.90
N MET A 163 0.07 2.09 -22.13
CA MET A 163 0.73 3.29 -22.63
C MET A 163 2.13 3.04 -23.24
N ASN A 164 2.62 1.80 -23.27
CA ASN A 164 3.95 1.42 -23.78
C ASN A 164 5.09 2.25 -23.17
N ILE A 165 4.91 2.71 -21.92
CA ILE A 165 5.93 3.42 -21.15
C ILE A 165 6.79 2.37 -20.45
N SER A 166 8.11 2.57 -20.36
CA SER A 166 8.97 1.65 -19.62
C SER A 166 8.53 1.56 -18.15
N PRO A 167 8.42 0.36 -17.56
CA PRO A 167 7.86 0.18 -16.21
C PRO A 167 8.65 0.97 -15.15
N TYR A 168 9.96 1.12 -15.31
CA TYR A 168 10.82 1.91 -14.42
C TYR A 168 10.44 3.40 -14.39
N LEU A 169 10.09 3.98 -15.53
CA LEU A 169 9.71 5.39 -15.63
C LEU A 169 8.32 5.63 -15.02
N GLY A 170 7.39 4.68 -15.20
CA GLY A 170 6.06 4.74 -14.60
C GLY A 170 6.13 4.79 -13.07
N VAL A 171 6.92 3.89 -12.46
CA VAL A 171 7.12 3.86 -11.00
C VAL A 171 7.82 5.14 -10.51
N LEU A 172 8.81 5.65 -11.26
CA LEU A 172 9.49 6.89 -10.87
C LEU A 172 8.56 8.10 -10.88
N ILE A 173 7.70 8.23 -11.91
CA ILE A 173 6.69 9.28 -11.98
C ILE A 173 5.70 9.15 -10.83
N GLY A 174 5.24 7.91 -10.54
CA GLY A 174 4.39 7.61 -9.38
C GLY A 174 5.01 8.08 -8.08
N ALA A 175 6.24 7.69 -7.79
CA ALA A 175 6.96 8.08 -6.57
C ALA A 175 7.11 9.61 -6.42
N VAL A 176 7.33 10.34 -7.52
CA VAL A 176 7.40 11.81 -7.51
C VAL A 176 6.03 12.42 -7.21
N VAL A 177 4.97 11.93 -7.84
CA VAL A 177 3.60 12.40 -7.60
C VAL A 177 3.19 12.13 -6.14
N GLU A 178 3.50 10.95 -5.61
CA GLU A 178 3.26 10.62 -4.21
C GLU A 178 4.02 11.53 -3.25
N ALA A 179 5.31 11.80 -3.53
CA ALA A 179 6.11 12.69 -2.70
C ALA A 179 5.51 14.10 -2.64
N ILE A 180 5.08 14.65 -3.78
CA ILE A 180 4.40 15.96 -3.86
C ILE A 180 3.09 15.93 -3.06
N GLY A 181 2.32 14.84 -3.15
CA GLY A 181 1.10 14.63 -2.39
C GLY A 181 1.34 14.68 -0.88
N TYR A 182 2.33 13.93 -0.38
CA TYR A 182 2.66 13.91 1.04
C TYR A 182 3.23 15.24 1.55
N ILE A 183 4.06 15.94 0.77
CA ILE A 183 4.60 17.25 1.12
C ILE A 183 3.47 18.29 1.20
N THR A 184 2.60 18.33 0.19
CA THR A 184 1.46 19.25 0.15
C THR A 184 0.47 18.95 1.28
N GLY A 185 0.18 17.67 1.53
CA GLY A 185 -0.65 17.23 2.65
C GLY A 185 -0.08 17.64 4.00
N SER A 186 1.24 17.54 4.18
CA SER A 186 1.93 17.99 5.40
C SER A 186 1.79 19.51 5.59
N PHE A 187 2.02 20.28 4.53
CA PHE A 187 1.92 21.73 4.57
C PHE A 187 0.50 22.21 4.90
N LEU A 188 -0.53 21.57 4.33
CA LEU A 188 -1.93 21.87 4.60
C LEU A 188 -2.34 21.54 6.04
N VAL A 189 -1.79 20.47 6.61
CA VAL A 189 -2.03 20.09 8.02
C VAL A 189 -1.45 21.13 8.99
N VAL A 190 -0.29 21.70 8.67
CA VAL A 190 0.45 22.63 9.55
C VAL A 190 -0.12 24.05 9.50
N THR A 191 -0.52 24.54 8.33
CA THR A 191 -0.68 25.99 8.14
C THR A 191 -2.01 26.59 8.61
N ARG A 192 -3.17 25.96 8.45
CA ARG A 192 -4.45 26.65 8.78
C ARG A 192 -5.66 25.82 9.24
N LEU A 193 -5.58 24.48 9.36
CA LEU A 193 -6.74 23.63 9.69
C LEU A 193 -6.52 22.75 10.93
N GLY A 194 -6.01 23.36 12.00
CA GLY A 194 -5.72 22.68 13.26
C GLY A 194 -6.95 22.09 13.96
N ARG A 195 -6.94 20.76 14.14
CA ARG A 195 -7.75 19.89 15.05
C ARG A 195 -9.27 20.03 15.16
N LYS A 196 -9.90 21.19 14.91
CA LYS A 196 -11.37 21.38 14.99
C LYS A 196 -12.09 20.98 13.71
N ALA A 197 -11.36 20.85 12.60
CA ALA A 197 -11.86 20.44 11.28
C ALA A 197 -11.73 18.92 11.03
N VAL A 198 -11.62 18.08 12.07
CA VAL A 198 -11.55 16.61 11.88
C VAL A 198 -12.80 16.10 11.14
N GLY A 199 -13.97 16.70 11.37
CA GLY A 199 -15.19 16.41 10.61
C GLY A 199 -15.09 16.79 9.13
N SER A 200 -14.46 17.93 8.81
CA SER A 200 -14.23 18.36 7.43
C SER A 200 -13.20 17.47 6.72
N LYS A 201 -12.18 16.97 7.42
CA LYS A 201 -11.19 16.01 6.86
C LYS A 201 -11.82 14.64 6.54
N ILE A 202 -12.74 14.16 7.39
CA ILE A 202 -13.51 12.94 7.10
C ILE A 202 -14.44 13.18 5.90
N GLY A 203 -15.10 14.34 5.81
CA GLY A 203 -15.96 14.70 4.69
C GLY A 203 -15.22 14.77 3.34
N VAL A 204 -14.06 15.43 3.30
CA VAL A 204 -13.21 15.47 2.10
C VAL A 204 -12.71 14.08 1.74
N GLY A 205 -12.29 13.27 2.73
CA GLY A 205 -11.90 11.88 2.50
C GLY A 205 -13.02 11.03 1.91
N ILE A 206 -14.26 11.19 2.40
CA ILE A 206 -15.44 10.48 1.88
C ILE A 206 -15.75 10.93 0.45
N ILE A 207 -15.63 12.23 0.13
CA ILE A 207 -15.86 12.73 -1.24
C ILE A 207 -14.81 12.17 -2.20
N VAL A 208 -13.53 12.23 -1.83
CA VAL A 208 -12.43 11.65 -2.64
C VAL A 208 -12.63 10.14 -2.79
N MET A 209 -13.08 9.45 -1.75
CA MET A 209 -13.42 8.03 -1.80
C MET A 209 -14.57 7.74 -2.77
N ILE A 210 -15.64 8.54 -2.76
CA ILE A 210 -16.77 8.37 -3.69
C ILE A 210 -16.30 8.59 -5.12
N VAL A 211 -15.50 9.63 -5.39
CA VAL A 211 -14.97 9.91 -6.74
C VAL A 211 -14.03 8.79 -7.21
N THR A 212 -13.08 8.37 -6.38
CA THR A 212 -12.12 7.30 -6.74
C THR A 212 -12.80 5.94 -6.88
N PHE A 213 -13.74 5.61 -6.00
CA PHE A 213 -14.52 4.38 -6.11
C PHE A 213 -15.42 4.38 -7.35
N SER A 214 -16.02 5.52 -7.70
CA SER A 214 -16.83 5.64 -8.92
C SER A 214 -15.97 5.45 -10.17
N PHE A 215 -14.77 6.02 -10.18
CA PHE A 215 -13.81 5.85 -11.27
C PHE A 215 -13.36 4.39 -11.41
N ALA A 216 -12.99 3.73 -10.31
CA ALA A 216 -12.61 2.31 -10.29
C ALA A 216 -13.76 1.39 -10.74
N LEU A 217 -15.01 1.72 -10.40
CA LEU A 217 -16.20 0.95 -10.79
C LEU A 217 -16.46 1.09 -12.29
N ILE A 218 -16.28 2.29 -12.85
CA ILE A 218 -16.35 2.52 -14.31
C ILE A 218 -15.26 1.70 -15.01
N ALA A 219 -14.01 1.77 -14.54
CA ALA A 219 -12.90 1.00 -15.13
C ALA A 219 -13.12 -0.52 -15.05
N LEU A 220 -13.71 -1.02 -13.96
CA LEU A 220 -14.05 -2.45 -13.82
C LEU A 220 -15.17 -2.87 -14.77
N VAL A 221 -16.18 -2.02 -14.96
CA VAL A 221 -17.27 -2.26 -15.94
C VAL A 221 -16.72 -2.23 -17.37
N ASP A 222 -15.87 -1.27 -17.70
CA ASP A 222 -15.22 -1.18 -19.02
C ASP A 222 -14.32 -2.39 -19.28
N GLY A 223 -13.54 -2.83 -18.27
CA GLY A 223 -12.75 -4.05 -18.34
C GLY A 223 -13.61 -5.30 -18.58
N PHE A 224 -14.76 -5.42 -17.90
CA PHE A 224 -15.69 -6.54 -18.10
C PHE A 224 -16.36 -6.49 -19.48
N LEU A 225 -16.73 -5.29 -19.98
CA LEU A 225 -17.30 -5.12 -21.31
C LEU A 225 -16.31 -5.47 -22.42
N LEU A 226 -15.03 -5.12 -22.27
CA LEU A 226 -13.97 -5.47 -23.22
C LEU A 226 -13.71 -6.98 -23.25
N LEU A 227 -13.72 -7.65 -22.10
CA LEU A 227 -13.61 -9.12 -22.04
C LEU A 227 -14.79 -9.80 -22.74
N ASN A 228 -16.01 -9.32 -22.46
CA ASN A 228 -17.23 -9.87 -23.06
C ASN A 228 -17.29 -9.61 -24.59
N GLN A 229 -16.76 -8.49 -25.06
CA GLN A 229 -16.54 -8.24 -26.50
C GLN A 229 -15.47 -9.16 -27.11
N SER A 230 -14.40 -9.46 -26.37
CA SER A 230 -13.35 -10.38 -26.84
C SER A 230 -13.85 -11.82 -26.97
N ASP A 231 -14.69 -12.28 -26.03
CA ASP A 231 -15.30 -13.60 -26.08
C ASP A 231 -16.32 -13.70 -27.22
N ALA A 232 -17.15 -12.66 -27.40
CA ALA A 232 -18.12 -12.59 -28.51
C ALA A 232 -17.43 -12.53 -29.89
N THR A 233 -16.28 -11.87 -30.00
CA THR A 233 -15.52 -11.81 -31.26
C THR A 233 -14.78 -13.12 -31.56
N LEU A 234 -14.29 -13.82 -30.53
CA LEU A 234 -13.71 -15.17 -30.68
C LEU A 234 -14.77 -16.19 -31.13
N GLU A 235 -15.98 -16.16 -30.58
CA GLU A 235 -17.09 -17.02 -31.03
C GLU A 235 -17.51 -16.74 -32.48
N GLN A 236 -17.59 -15.46 -32.87
CA GLN A 236 -17.88 -15.09 -34.26
C GLN A 236 -16.79 -15.53 -35.25
N LEU A 237 -15.52 -15.43 -34.85
CA LEU A 237 -14.41 -15.92 -35.66
C LEU A 237 -14.45 -17.44 -35.79
N GLN A 238 -14.73 -18.19 -34.72
CA GLN A 238 -14.91 -19.64 -34.79
C GLN A 238 -16.06 -20.05 -35.71
N GLN A 239 -17.20 -19.35 -35.67
CA GLN A 239 -18.31 -19.61 -36.60
C GLN A 239 -17.96 -19.28 -38.05
N ARG A 240 -17.22 -18.19 -38.30
CA ARG A 240 -16.70 -17.86 -39.65
C ARG A 240 -15.71 -18.90 -40.15
N PHE A 241 -14.82 -19.38 -39.29
CA PHE A 241 -13.89 -20.46 -39.63
C PHE A 241 -14.63 -21.76 -39.94
N GLN A 242 -15.59 -22.18 -39.11
CA GLN A 242 -16.40 -23.38 -39.35
C GLN A 242 -17.19 -23.32 -40.66
N SER A 243 -17.86 -22.21 -40.94
CA SER A 243 -18.62 -22.02 -42.18
C SER A 243 -17.72 -21.94 -43.43
N THR A 244 -16.54 -21.35 -43.33
CA THR A 244 -15.55 -21.34 -44.42
C THR A 244 -14.96 -22.74 -44.66
N PHE A 245 -14.72 -23.50 -43.58
CA PHE A 245 -14.23 -24.88 -43.67
C PHE A 245 -15.27 -25.81 -44.30
N ILE A 246 -16.55 -25.68 -43.90
CA ILE A 246 -17.67 -26.46 -44.47
C ILE A 246 -17.93 -26.10 -45.94
N ASN A 247 -17.86 -24.81 -46.29
CA ASN A 247 -17.99 -24.40 -47.69
C ASN A 247 -16.81 -24.86 -48.55
N ASN A 248 -15.57 -24.81 -48.05
CA ASN A 248 -14.41 -25.31 -48.79
C ASN A 248 -14.39 -26.84 -48.87
N SER A 249 -14.86 -27.57 -47.86
CA SER A 249 -14.99 -29.03 -47.95
C SER A 249 -16.05 -29.47 -48.97
N ALA A 250 -17.16 -28.72 -49.09
CA ALA A 250 -18.16 -28.95 -50.13
C ALA A 250 -17.65 -28.61 -51.54
N VAL A 251 -16.74 -27.64 -51.67
CA VAL A 251 -16.06 -27.32 -52.93
C VAL A 251 -15.03 -28.39 -53.32
N CYS A 252 -14.34 -29.00 -52.35
CA CYS A 252 -13.44 -30.13 -52.60
C CYS A 252 -14.16 -31.43 -52.99
N GLU A 253 -15.42 -31.61 -52.59
CA GLU A 253 -16.23 -32.79 -52.95
C GLU A 253 -16.86 -32.67 -54.36
N ALA A 254 -16.78 -31.50 -54.99
CA ALA A 254 -17.25 -31.24 -56.36
C ALA A 254 -16.13 -31.17 -57.42
N ALA A 255 -14.86 -31.41 -57.04
CA ALA A 255 -13.75 -31.47 -57.98
C ALA A 255 -13.54 -32.90 -58.50
N PRO A 256 -13.51 -33.14 -59.82
CA PRO A 256 -13.28 -34.47 -60.36
C PRO A 256 -11.84 -34.93 -60.09
N GLU A 257 -11.76 -36.18 -59.67
CA GLU A 257 -10.61 -37.06 -59.47
C GLU A 257 -9.49 -36.90 -60.52
N VAL A 258 -8.47 -36.05 -60.28
CA VAL A 258 -7.16 -36.12 -60.96
C VAL A 258 -6.03 -35.60 -60.04
N ALA A 259 -4.95 -36.39 -59.99
CA ALA A 259 -3.60 -36.08 -59.48
C ALA A 259 -3.35 -36.25 -57.98
N THR A 260 -3.26 -37.52 -57.58
CA THR A 260 -2.34 -38.00 -56.55
C THR A 260 -0.89 -37.81 -56.99
N ALA A 261 -0.16 -36.87 -56.39
CA ALA A 261 1.28 -36.96 -56.10
C ALA A 261 1.75 -35.69 -55.39
N ASP A 262 2.68 -35.86 -54.46
CA ASP A 262 3.66 -34.84 -54.06
C ASP A 262 3.35 -33.93 -52.85
N ILE A 263 3.08 -34.52 -51.68
CA ILE A 263 3.21 -33.80 -50.38
C ILE A 263 3.84 -34.70 -49.29
N SER A 264 4.79 -35.58 -49.66
CA SER A 264 5.57 -36.34 -48.66
C SER A 264 6.95 -35.77 -48.36
N GLU A 265 7.34 -34.62 -48.95
CA GLU A 265 8.70 -34.06 -48.76
C GLU A 265 8.80 -32.77 -47.94
N THR A 266 7.71 -32.10 -47.58
CA THR A 266 7.78 -30.79 -46.88
C THR A 266 7.59 -30.82 -45.37
N LEU A 267 7.31 -31.98 -44.75
CA LEU A 267 7.10 -32.10 -43.29
C LEU A 267 8.36 -32.45 -42.48
N ARG A 268 9.57 -32.38 -43.06
CA ARG A 268 10.82 -32.76 -42.38
C ARG A 268 11.78 -31.62 -42.00
N SER A 269 11.42 -30.36 -42.22
CA SER A 269 12.29 -29.22 -41.87
C SER A 269 11.49 -28.07 -41.24
N GLY A 270 11.38 -28.08 -39.92
CA GLY A 270 10.71 -27.02 -39.16
C GLY A 270 10.88 -27.19 -37.66
N THR A 271 12.09 -27.55 -37.24
CA THR A 271 12.48 -27.71 -35.84
C THR A 271 12.63 -26.35 -35.16
N TYR A 272 11.99 -26.22 -34.00
CA TYR A 272 12.18 -25.23 -32.93
C TYR A 272 13.57 -24.56 -32.86
N GLN A 273 13.60 -23.22 -32.83
CA GLN A 273 14.62 -22.38 -32.19
C GLN A 273 13.88 -21.28 -31.41
N GLN A 274 13.94 -21.31 -30.08
CA GLN A 274 14.87 -20.58 -29.18
C GLN A 274 14.56 -19.09 -29.08
#